data_AF-A0AAW1C105-F1
#
_entry.id   AF-A0AAW1C105-F1
#
_cell.length_a   1.000
_cell.length_b   1.000
_cell.length_c   1.000
_cell.angle_alpha   90.00
_cell.angle_beta   90.00
_cell.angle_gamma   90.00
#
_symmetry.space_group_name_H-M   'P 1'
#
loop_
_entity.id
_entity.type
_entity.pdbx_description
1 polymer ?
#
loop_
_entity_poly.entity_id
_entity_poly.type
_entity_poly.pdbx_seq_one_letter_code
_entity_poly.pdbx_strand_id
1 'polypeptide(L)'
;MFLYTLCVPYQALQIWSGRLKMTRFPNLLTVILVVLVLLCHTAMLGFFPLYILLSCDLGIASCFIVISEQIWFLMKSHSFLRESMPPLLLARDQVGELEALSHDYDGWKISPPELSTYLYFLFCPTLIYRKSYPRPFFLQGLLEFQIMLWILSDIECDWLYYYIYQDILRLFGGRARGGAMLIVFLLSAVVHEYLLTLAFSMFFPVMFVLFTTIGVLLNFVLNDKRKNPLWNIIIWIGLILGTTTVFSLYSQEWFARAHCPLKKKTFWRLFHHSNMNLFRSGGGRGEVLKEKGKGTIFSRAPFVLPGSFSRRAGHQAWQWRFDPLPDPTLR
;
A
#
# COMPACT_ATOMS: atom_id res chain seq x y z
N MET A 1 14.41 9.31 -2.86
CA MET A 1 13.20 8.94 -2.10
C MET A 1 13.54 8.55 -0.66
N PHE A 2 14.39 7.54 -0.45
CA PHE A 2 14.84 7.12 0.89
C PHE A 2 15.41 8.26 1.77
N LEU A 3 16.40 9.01 1.27
CA LEU A 3 17.02 10.10 2.03
C LEU A 3 16.00 11.18 2.41
N TYR A 4 15.06 11.48 1.51
CA TYR A 4 13.96 12.40 1.76
C TYR A 4 13.08 11.89 2.93
N THR A 5 12.66 10.62 2.89
CA THR A 5 11.83 10.03 3.96
C THR A 5 12.55 9.87 5.28
N LEU A 6 13.88 9.75 5.27
CA LEU A 6 14.67 9.75 6.50
C LEU A 6 14.73 11.16 7.11
N CYS A 7 15.13 12.15 6.30
CA CYS A 7 15.46 13.48 6.81
C CYS A 7 14.23 14.34 7.11
N VAL A 8 13.26 14.43 6.18
CA VAL A 8 12.19 15.43 6.26
C VAL A 8 11.19 15.14 7.40
N PRO A 9 10.62 13.94 7.54
CA PRO A 9 9.73 13.62 8.67
C PRO A 9 10.44 13.74 10.02
N TYR A 10 11.71 13.30 10.10
CA TYR A 10 12.49 13.40 11.33
C TYR A 10 12.78 14.85 11.72
N GLN A 11 13.24 15.68 10.79
CA GLN A 11 13.47 17.10 11.03
C GLN A 11 12.18 17.82 11.41
N ALA A 12 11.06 17.53 10.74
CA ALA A 12 9.77 18.10 11.11
C ALA A 12 9.40 17.78 12.56
N LEU A 13 9.62 16.53 13.00
CA LEU A 13 9.38 16.11 14.38
C LEU A 13 10.30 16.82 15.40
N GLN A 14 11.58 17.03 15.06
CA GLN A 14 12.51 17.78 15.90
C GLN A 14 12.13 19.26 16.03
N ILE A 15 11.65 19.87 14.94
CA ILE A 15 11.15 21.24 14.93
C ILE A 15 9.87 21.31 15.79
N TRP A 16 8.96 20.34 15.67
CA TRP A 16 7.77 20.25 16.51
C TRP A 16 8.14 20.13 18.00
N SER A 17 9.02 19.21 18.38
CA SER A 17 9.38 19.01 19.79
C SER A 17 10.09 20.22 20.42
N GLY A 18 10.92 20.94 19.65
CA GLY A 18 11.69 22.08 20.14
C GLY A 18 10.95 23.43 20.08
N ARG A 19 10.26 23.72 18.96
CA ARG A 19 9.64 25.04 18.72
C ARG A 19 8.23 25.16 19.31
N LEU A 20 7.51 24.05 19.51
CA LEU A 20 6.16 24.10 20.09
C LEU A 20 6.15 24.68 21.51
N LYS A 21 7.23 24.49 22.28
CA LYS A 21 7.39 25.03 23.64
C LYS A 21 7.69 26.53 23.68
N MET A 22 8.35 27.05 22.65
CA MET A 22 8.89 28.42 22.64
C MET A 22 8.00 29.43 21.91
N THR A 23 7.02 28.96 21.13
CA THR A 23 6.23 29.84 20.28
C THR A 23 4.94 30.31 20.95
N ARG A 24 4.63 31.59 20.76
CA ARG A 24 3.41 32.24 21.26
C ARG A 24 2.12 31.70 20.60
N PHE A 25 2.23 31.18 19.37
CA PHE A 25 1.11 30.64 18.58
C PHE A 25 1.41 29.20 18.09
N PRO A 26 1.36 28.19 18.98
CA PRO A 26 1.76 26.82 18.67
C PRO A 26 0.83 26.15 17.64
N ASN A 27 -0.47 26.42 17.66
CA ASN A 27 -1.43 25.85 16.70
C ASN A 27 -1.19 26.35 15.26
N LEU A 28 -0.75 27.60 15.10
CA LEU A 28 -0.41 28.13 13.78
C LEU A 28 0.87 27.47 13.25
N LEU A 29 1.87 27.31 14.12
CA LEU A 29 3.11 26.62 13.78
C LEU A 29 2.86 25.16 13.41
N THR A 30 1.98 24.45 14.13
CA THR A 30 1.66 23.06 13.79
C THR A 30 0.98 22.96 12.43
N VAL A 31 -0.01 23.80 12.15
CA VAL A 31 -0.68 23.84 10.84
C VAL A 31 0.31 24.16 9.72
N ILE A 32 1.18 25.15 9.89
CA ILE A 32 2.19 25.51 8.90
C ILE A 32 3.15 24.34 8.64
N LEU A 33 3.65 23.69 9.68
CA LEU A 33 4.55 22.54 9.53
C LEU A 33 3.85 21.34 8.87
N VAL A 34 2.60 21.05 9.22
CA VAL A 34 1.82 19.99 8.57
C VAL A 34 1.67 20.29 7.08
N VAL A 35 1.24 21.51 6.73
CA VAL A 35 1.07 21.92 5.32
C VAL A 35 2.39 21.84 4.57
N LEU A 36 3.49 22.32 5.15
CA LEU A 36 4.81 22.26 4.54
C LEU A 36 5.26 20.81 4.30
N VAL A 37 5.08 19.94 5.30
CA VAL A 37 5.39 18.52 5.21
C VAL A 37 4.56 17.87 4.11
N LEU A 38 3.25 18.14 4.03
CA LEU A 38 2.36 17.63 3.00
C LEU A 38 2.79 18.09 1.59
N LEU A 39 3.11 19.36 1.40
CA LEU A 39 3.60 19.90 0.13
C LEU A 39 4.90 19.19 -0.30
N CYS A 40 5.84 19.04 0.63
CA CYS A 40 7.08 18.31 0.40
C CYS A 40 6.82 16.83 0.04
N HIS A 41 5.88 16.16 0.72
CA HIS A 41 5.53 14.76 0.42
C HIS A 41 4.94 14.64 -0.98
N THR A 42 4.03 15.55 -1.34
CA THR A 42 3.40 15.58 -2.66
C THR A 42 4.43 15.82 -3.76
N ALA A 43 5.39 16.72 -3.55
CA ALA A 43 6.45 16.99 -4.53
C ALA A 43 7.44 15.81 -4.68
N MET A 44 7.97 15.29 -3.58
CA MET A 44 9.10 14.34 -3.59
C MET A 44 8.67 12.87 -3.65
N LEU A 45 7.55 12.51 -3.05
CA LEU A 45 7.00 11.15 -3.12
C LEU A 45 5.84 11.04 -4.10
N GLY A 46 5.19 12.14 -4.49
CA GLY A 46 4.16 12.10 -5.53
C GLY A 46 4.73 12.39 -6.92
N PHE A 47 5.16 13.63 -7.15
CA PHE A 47 5.54 14.11 -8.48
C PHE A 47 6.88 13.57 -8.98
N PHE A 48 7.90 13.46 -8.11
CA PHE A 48 9.23 13.01 -8.53
C PHE A 48 9.27 11.59 -9.13
N PRO A 49 8.65 10.55 -8.52
CA PRO A 49 8.60 9.22 -9.14
C PRO A 49 7.85 9.22 -10.47
N LEU A 50 6.71 9.93 -10.54
CA LEU A 50 5.95 10.12 -11.78
C LEU A 50 6.81 10.74 -12.90
N TYR A 51 7.60 11.75 -12.56
CA TYR A 51 8.49 12.42 -13.51
C TYR A 51 9.56 11.46 -14.06
N ILE A 52 10.19 10.66 -13.19
CA ILE A 52 11.19 9.66 -13.60
C ILE A 52 10.58 8.59 -14.50
N LEU A 53 9.39 8.08 -14.16
CA LEU A 53 8.69 7.09 -14.98
C LEU A 53 8.37 7.61 -16.39
N LEU A 54 7.95 8.87 -16.49
CA LEU A 54 7.59 9.47 -17.78
C LEU A 54 8.81 9.89 -18.61
N SER A 55 9.92 10.26 -17.96
CA SER A 55 11.09 10.83 -18.66
C SER A 55 12.13 9.79 -19.05
N CYS A 56 12.25 8.70 -18.28
CA CYS A 56 13.34 7.73 -18.45
C CYS A 56 12.94 6.44 -19.19
N ASP A 57 11.71 6.33 -19.72
CA ASP A 57 11.20 5.16 -20.46
C ASP A 57 11.60 3.82 -19.80
N LEU A 58 11.33 3.67 -18.50
CA LEU A 58 11.68 2.47 -17.74
C LEU A 58 10.86 1.25 -18.20
N GLY A 59 11.43 0.05 -18.04
CA GLY A 59 10.71 -1.21 -18.24
C GLY A 59 9.65 -1.42 -17.16
N ILE A 60 8.64 -2.25 -17.45
CA ILE A 60 7.50 -2.51 -16.54
C ILE A 60 7.96 -2.95 -15.14
N ALA A 61 8.94 -3.86 -15.08
CA ALA A 61 9.42 -4.40 -13.81
C ALA A 61 10.09 -3.32 -12.93
N SER A 62 10.91 -2.44 -13.52
CA SER A 62 11.53 -1.36 -12.76
C SER A 62 10.53 -0.28 -12.36
N CYS A 63 9.51 0.00 -13.20
CA CYS A 63 8.39 0.86 -12.81
C CYS A 63 7.67 0.31 -11.58
N PHE A 64 7.32 -0.99 -11.57
CA PHE A 64 6.69 -1.63 -10.40
C PHE A 64 7.52 -1.45 -9.13
N ILE A 65 8.84 -1.62 -9.21
CA ILE A 65 9.74 -1.43 -8.05
C ILE A 65 9.67 0.00 -7.54
N VAL A 66 9.86 0.99 -8.43
CA VAL A 66 9.87 2.41 -8.04
C VAL A 66 8.53 2.86 -7.44
N ILE A 67 7.39 2.44 -8.02
CA ILE A 67 6.07 2.80 -7.50
C ILE A 67 5.74 2.07 -6.19
N SER A 68 6.16 0.81 -6.06
CA SER A 68 5.97 0.08 -4.81
C SER A 68 6.80 0.71 -3.69
N GLU A 69 8.06 1.06 -3.95
CA GLU A 69 8.90 1.81 -3.01
C GLU A 69 8.29 3.18 -2.69
N GLN A 70 7.70 3.86 -3.67
CA GLN A 70 6.97 5.12 -3.46
C GLN A 70 5.87 4.99 -2.41
N ILE A 71 4.95 4.05 -2.64
CA ILE A 71 3.79 3.83 -1.75
C ILE A 71 4.28 3.41 -0.37
N TRP A 72 5.28 2.54 -0.31
CA TRP A 72 5.90 2.07 0.93
C TRP A 72 6.47 3.23 1.78
N PHE A 73 7.27 4.09 1.17
CA PHE A 73 7.85 5.24 1.84
C PHE A 73 6.79 6.25 2.32
N LEU A 74 5.72 6.44 1.55
CA LEU A 74 4.60 7.31 1.92
C LEU A 74 3.83 6.75 3.13
N MET A 75 3.54 5.45 3.14
CA MET A 75 2.84 4.81 4.26
C MET A 75 3.70 4.84 5.53
N LYS A 76 5.02 4.60 5.41
CA LYS A 76 5.95 4.67 6.56
C LYS A 76 6.09 6.06 7.13
N SER A 77 6.22 7.09 6.29
CA SER A 77 6.34 8.46 6.78
C SER A 77 5.05 8.90 7.49
N HIS A 78 3.88 8.53 6.96
CA HIS A 78 2.59 8.74 7.61
C HIS A 78 2.51 8.05 8.99
N SER A 79 2.87 6.77 9.06
CA SER A 79 2.84 6.01 10.32
C SER A 79 3.75 6.59 11.38
N PHE A 80 4.96 6.98 11.00
CA PHE A 80 5.91 7.59 11.91
C PHE A 80 5.40 8.91 12.47
N LEU A 81 4.87 9.79 11.61
CA LEU A 81 4.34 11.08 12.03
C LEU A 81 3.10 10.93 12.92
N ARG A 82 2.14 10.07 12.54
CA ARG A 82 0.91 9.88 13.32
C ARG A 82 1.16 9.25 14.68
N GLU A 83 2.11 8.32 14.82
CA GLU A 83 2.37 7.69 16.11
C GLU A 83 3.24 8.59 17.01
N SER A 84 4.12 9.41 16.42
CA SER A 84 5.03 10.28 17.18
C SER A 84 4.39 11.60 17.61
N MET A 85 3.38 12.10 16.89
CA MET A 85 2.79 13.43 17.13
C MET A 85 1.86 13.52 18.35
N PRO A 86 0.88 12.62 18.57
CA PRO A 86 -0.10 12.76 19.65
C PRO A 86 0.51 12.82 21.06
N PRO A 87 1.52 12.00 21.42
CA PRO A 87 2.17 12.11 22.72
C PRO A 87 2.83 13.48 22.96
N LEU A 88 3.38 14.10 21.90
CA LEU A 88 4.00 15.42 21.99
C LEU A 88 2.96 16.53 22.19
N LEU A 89 1.79 16.41 21.53
CA LEU A 89 0.69 17.36 21.71
C LEU A 89 0.06 17.22 23.09
N LEU A 90 -0.19 15.99 23.55
CA LEU A 90 -0.75 15.71 24.88
C LEU A 90 0.17 16.20 26.01
N ALA A 91 1.48 15.95 25.93
CA ALA A 91 2.41 16.49 26.91
C ALA A 91 2.43 18.01 26.95
N ARG A 92 2.25 18.68 25.80
CA ARG A 92 2.17 20.13 25.75
C ARG A 92 0.89 20.65 26.39
N ASP A 93 -0.26 20.04 26.11
CA ASP A 93 -1.53 20.46 26.70
C ASP A 93 -1.52 20.23 28.23
N GLN A 94 -0.95 19.11 28.70
CA GLN A 94 -0.75 18.84 30.13
C GLN A 94 0.22 19.80 30.80
N VAL A 95 1.36 20.13 30.18
CA VAL A 95 2.31 21.12 30.71
C VAL A 95 1.66 22.50 30.81
N GLY A 96 0.85 22.91 29.84
CA GLY A 96 0.12 24.18 29.89
C GLY A 96 -0.89 24.27 31.03
N GLU A 97 -1.58 23.17 31.37
CA GLU A 97 -2.49 23.11 32.53
C GLU A 97 -1.75 23.00 33.87
N LEU A 98 -0.64 22.26 33.92
CA LEU A 98 0.12 22.01 35.15
C LEU A 98 1.03 23.19 35.54
N GLU A 99 1.61 23.91 34.57
CA GLU A 99 2.32 25.19 34.80
C GLU A 99 1.37 26.27 35.36
N ALA A 100 0.07 26.20 35.04
CA ALA A 100 -0.92 27.13 35.59
C ALA A 100 -1.29 26.83 37.07
N LEU A 101 -1.01 25.62 37.56
CA LEU A 101 -1.39 25.16 38.90
C LEU A 101 -0.21 24.95 39.87
N SER A 102 1.02 24.78 39.38
CA SER A 102 2.21 24.58 40.21
C SER A 102 3.47 25.09 39.53
N HIS A 103 4.18 26.02 40.19
CA HIS A 103 5.42 26.63 39.72
C HIS A 103 6.67 25.74 39.95
N ASP A 104 6.48 24.50 40.42
CA ASP A 104 7.53 23.59 40.87
C ASP A 104 7.17 22.15 40.47
N TYR A 105 7.12 21.87 39.16
CA TYR A 105 6.94 20.52 38.65
C TYR A 105 8.03 20.20 37.62
N ASP A 106 8.91 19.26 37.97
CA ASP A 106 9.94 18.74 37.07
C ASP A 106 9.27 18.00 35.90
N GLY A 107 9.27 18.67 34.75
CA GLY A 107 8.52 18.26 33.57
C GLY A 107 8.87 16.86 33.09
N TRP A 108 7.83 16.06 32.82
CA TRP A 108 7.93 14.79 32.13
C TRP A 108 8.56 15.01 30.74
N LYS A 109 9.85 14.71 30.62
CA LYS A 109 10.65 14.96 29.42
C LYS A 109 10.36 13.85 28.41
N ILE A 110 9.32 14.02 27.60
CA ILE A 110 9.12 13.17 26.41
C ILE A 110 10.28 13.46 25.46
N SER A 111 11.28 12.59 25.46
CA SER A 111 12.36 12.63 24.49
C SER A 111 11.81 12.29 23.10
N PRO A 112 12.19 13.05 22.05
CA PRO A 112 11.84 12.68 20.69
C PRO A 112 12.45 11.31 20.36
N PRO A 113 11.82 10.53 19.46
CA PRO A 113 12.34 9.23 19.07
C PRO A 113 13.75 9.35 18.50
N GLU A 114 14.62 8.40 18.85
CA GLU A 114 15.98 8.34 18.32
C GLU A 114 15.99 8.06 16.81
N LEU A 115 16.90 8.72 16.08
CA LEU A 115 17.10 8.50 14.65
C LEU A 115 17.42 7.03 14.32
N SER A 116 18.15 6.34 15.21
CA SER A 116 18.50 4.92 15.11
C SER A 116 17.25 4.03 14.98
N THR A 117 16.25 4.30 15.81
CA THR A 117 14.99 3.56 15.87
C THR A 117 14.14 3.84 14.63
N TYR A 118 14.13 5.10 14.17
CA TYR A 118 13.42 5.45 12.94
C TYR A 118 14.08 4.83 11.70
N LEU A 119 15.41 4.84 11.62
CA LEU A 119 16.16 4.18 10.55
C LEU A 119 15.87 2.67 10.52
N TYR A 120 15.86 2.02 11.69
CA TYR A 120 15.48 0.61 11.80
C TYR A 120 14.06 0.34 11.30
N PHE A 121 13.10 1.21 11.66
CA PHE A 121 11.73 1.11 11.16
C PHE A 121 11.65 1.23 9.63
N LEU A 122 12.45 2.09 8.99
CA LEU A 122 12.43 2.25 7.53
C LEU A 122 12.82 0.97 6.78
N PHE A 123 13.66 0.11 7.35
CA PHE A 123 14.02 -1.19 6.76
C PHE A 123 13.17 -2.36 7.25
N CYS A 124 12.43 -2.21 8.34
CA CYS A 124 11.57 -3.26 8.87
C CYS A 124 10.44 -3.60 7.88
N PRO A 125 10.08 -4.88 7.66
CA PRO A 125 8.92 -5.26 6.86
C PRO A 125 7.62 -5.08 7.67
N THR A 126 7.38 -3.86 8.16
CA THR A 126 6.15 -3.46 8.86
C THR A 126 5.84 -2.01 8.51
N LEU A 127 4.55 -1.66 8.51
CA LEU A 127 4.09 -0.28 8.29
C LEU A 127 3.61 0.39 9.58
N ILE A 128 3.64 -0.28 10.72
CA ILE A 128 3.20 0.27 12.01
C ILE A 128 4.44 0.68 12.80
N TYR A 129 4.60 1.99 13.08
CA TYR A 129 5.72 2.48 13.86
C TYR A 129 5.59 2.11 15.35
N ARG A 130 6.65 1.59 15.97
CA ARG A 130 6.77 1.32 17.41
C ARG A 130 8.17 1.70 17.90
N LYS A 131 8.28 2.09 19.17
CA LYS A 131 9.57 2.43 19.80
C LYS A 131 10.49 1.21 19.98
N SER A 132 9.92 0.03 20.13
CA SER A 132 10.67 -1.23 20.23
C SER A 132 9.94 -2.33 19.45
N TYR A 133 10.70 -3.11 18.68
CA TYR A 133 10.19 -4.27 17.96
C TYR A 133 10.76 -5.56 18.57
N PRO A 134 9.97 -6.63 18.66
CA PRO A 134 10.47 -7.93 19.06
C PRO A 134 11.52 -8.40 18.03
N ARG A 135 12.74 -8.68 18.50
CA ARG A 135 13.84 -9.15 17.64
C ARG A 135 13.86 -10.67 17.68
N PRO A 136 13.81 -11.36 16.52
CA PRO A 136 13.96 -12.81 16.53
C PRO A 136 15.38 -13.19 16.97
N PHE A 137 15.48 -14.22 17.81
CA PHE A 137 16.74 -14.73 18.34
C PHE A 137 17.54 -15.53 17.29
N PHE A 138 16.93 -15.91 16.15
CA PHE A 138 17.57 -16.60 15.04
C PHE A 138 17.17 -16.03 13.68
N LEU A 139 18.16 -15.60 12.90
CA LEU A 139 18.06 -15.24 11.48
C LEU A 139 18.46 -16.45 10.64
N GLN A 140 17.56 -17.40 10.47
CA GLN A 140 17.79 -18.46 9.49
C GLN A 140 17.38 -17.91 8.12
N GLY A 141 18.40 -17.63 7.32
CA GLY A 141 18.25 -17.04 5.99
C GLY A 141 17.44 -17.92 5.04
N LEU A 142 16.89 -17.23 4.04
CA LEU A 142 16.05 -17.74 2.95
C LEU A 142 14.55 -17.80 3.28
N LEU A 143 13.97 -16.62 3.49
CA LEU A 143 12.54 -16.42 3.28
C LEU A 143 12.37 -15.77 1.90
N GLU A 144 11.99 -16.62 0.95
CA GLU A 144 11.73 -16.34 -0.47
C GLU A 144 11.00 -15.02 -0.73
N PHE A 145 11.31 -14.35 -1.85
CA PHE A 145 10.66 -13.12 -2.34
C PHE A 145 9.12 -13.23 -2.39
N GLN A 146 8.59 -14.44 -2.61
CA GLN A 146 7.16 -14.73 -2.61
C GLN A 146 6.51 -14.55 -1.22
N ILE A 147 7.23 -14.87 -0.15
CA ILE A 147 6.77 -14.69 1.22
C ILE A 147 6.80 -13.21 1.58
N MET A 148 7.79 -12.46 1.07
CA MET A 148 7.80 -11.00 1.19
C MET A 148 6.56 -10.39 0.54
N LEU A 149 6.20 -10.78 -0.69
CA LEU A 149 4.98 -10.26 -1.36
C LEU A 149 3.68 -10.61 -0.61
N TRP A 150 3.56 -11.81 -0.06
CA TRP A 150 2.40 -12.19 0.74
C TRP A 150 2.33 -11.38 2.05
N ILE A 151 3.47 -11.17 2.71
CA ILE A 151 3.59 -10.29 3.87
C ILE A 151 3.25 -8.83 3.51
N LEU A 152 3.69 -8.33 2.35
CA LEU A 152 3.39 -6.96 1.90
C LEU A 152 1.88 -6.72 1.74
N SER A 153 1.14 -7.70 1.23
CA SER A 153 -0.32 -7.62 1.09
C SER A 153 -1.05 -7.60 2.43
N ASP A 154 -0.56 -8.34 3.42
CA ASP A 154 -1.13 -8.36 4.78
C ASP A 154 -0.88 -7.03 5.50
N ILE A 155 0.35 -6.50 5.38
CA ILE A 155 0.75 -5.25 6.02
C ILE A 155 -0.04 -4.03 5.51
N GLU A 156 -0.43 -3.99 4.23
CA GLU A 156 -1.29 -2.91 3.71
C GLU A 156 -2.66 -2.91 4.40
N CYS A 157 -3.26 -4.09 4.57
CA CYS A 157 -4.55 -4.24 5.25
C CYS A 157 -4.49 -3.77 6.70
N ASP A 158 -3.44 -4.15 7.42
CA ASP A 158 -3.18 -3.71 8.79
C ASP A 158 -3.04 -2.18 8.87
N TRP A 159 -2.27 -1.59 7.97
CA TRP A 159 -2.10 -0.14 7.94
C TRP A 159 -3.43 0.58 7.65
N LEU A 160 -4.17 0.14 6.64
CA LEU A 160 -5.48 0.71 6.30
C LEU A 160 -6.46 0.60 7.46
N TYR A 161 -6.46 -0.52 8.18
CA TYR A 161 -7.31 -0.73 9.34
C TYR A 161 -6.94 0.22 10.50
N TYR A 162 -5.67 0.23 10.92
CA TYR A 162 -5.24 1.02 12.09
C TYR A 162 -5.21 2.53 11.83
N TYR A 163 -4.84 2.95 10.62
CA TYR A 163 -4.63 4.37 10.29
C TYR A 163 -5.83 5.01 9.63
N ILE A 164 -6.51 4.34 8.70
CA ILE A 164 -7.61 4.94 7.94
C ILE A 164 -8.97 4.58 8.55
N TYR A 165 -9.27 3.28 8.69
CA TYR A 165 -10.57 2.82 9.19
C TYR A 165 -10.86 3.33 10.61
N GLN A 166 -9.92 3.15 11.54
CA GLN A 166 -10.09 3.59 12.93
C GLN A 166 -10.23 5.11 13.04
N ASP A 167 -9.48 5.89 12.25
CA ASP A 167 -9.58 7.36 12.32
C ASP A 167 -10.89 7.86 11.73
N ILE A 168 -11.37 7.29 10.62
CA ILE A 168 -12.70 7.58 10.10
C ILE A 168 -13.77 7.24 11.15
N LEU A 169 -13.68 6.07 11.80
CA LEU A 169 -14.62 5.72 12.86
C LEU A 169 -14.59 6.70 14.03
N ARG A 170 -13.41 7.14 14.46
CA ARG A 170 -13.25 8.15 15.52
C ARG A 170 -13.85 9.49 15.10
N LEU A 171 -13.65 9.92 13.86
CA LEU A 171 -14.20 11.17 13.32
C LEU A 171 -15.73 11.17 13.24
N PHE A 172 -16.35 10.03 12.88
CA PHE A 172 -17.81 9.88 12.76
C PHE A 172 -18.48 9.29 14.01
N GLY A 173 -17.80 9.25 15.16
CA GLY A 173 -18.35 8.76 16.43
C GLY A 173 -18.85 7.31 16.37
N GLY A 174 -18.24 6.47 15.54
CA GLY A 174 -18.56 5.04 15.41
C GLY A 174 -19.90 4.72 14.74
N ARG A 175 -20.66 5.73 14.29
CA ARG A 175 -22.03 5.56 13.77
C ARG A 175 -22.07 5.05 12.33
N ALA A 176 -21.04 5.33 11.53
CA ALA A 176 -20.98 5.02 10.10
C ALA A 176 -20.00 3.88 9.77
N ARG A 177 -20.11 2.71 10.42
CA ARG A 177 -19.19 1.57 10.21
C ARG A 177 -19.13 1.09 8.75
N GLY A 178 -20.30 0.96 8.10
CA GLY A 178 -20.37 0.58 6.70
C GLY A 178 -19.73 1.62 5.77
N GLY A 179 -19.96 2.91 6.04
CA GLY A 179 -19.34 4.00 5.28
C GLY A 179 -17.81 4.03 5.42
N ALA A 180 -17.29 3.83 6.64
CA ALA A 180 -15.86 3.73 6.88
C ALA A 180 -15.22 2.55 6.14
N MET A 181 -15.90 1.40 6.12
CA MET A 181 -15.45 0.22 5.38
C MET A 181 -15.41 0.50 3.86
N LEU A 182 -16.46 1.12 3.30
CA LEU A 182 -16.50 1.50 1.89
C LEU A 182 -15.38 2.48 1.50
N ILE A 183 -15.09 3.48 2.34
CA ILE A 183 -14.00 4.43 2.07
C ILE A 183 -12.65 3.71 2.00
N VAL A 184 -12.38 2.79 2.93
CA VAL A 184 -11.14 2.01 2.94
C VAL A 184 -11.02 1.13 1.70
N PHE A 185 -12.10 0.45 1.30
CA PHE A 185 -12.14 -0.33 0.08
C PHE A 185 -11.91 0.52 -1.17
N LEU A 186 -12.56 1.68 -1.27
CA LEU A 186 -12.36 2.61 -2.39
C LEU A 186 -10.93 3.13 -2.45
N LEU A 187 -10.35 3.49 -1.30
CA LEU A 187 -8.97 3.97 -1.20
C LEU A 187 -7.99 2.88 -1.67
N SER A 188 -8.15 1.64 -1.22
CA SER A 188 -7.32 0.52 -1.66
C SER A 188 -7.48 0.26 -3.17
N ALA A 189 -8.71 0.29 -3.70
CA ALA A 189 -8.96 0.12 -5.14
C ALA A 189 -8.26 1.20 -6.00
N VAL A 190 -8.27 2.46 -5.54
CA VAL A 190 -7.57 3.56 -6.22
C VAL A 190 -6.06 3.35 -6.20
N VAL A 191 -5.48 2.93 -5.08
CA VAL A 191 -4.03 2.68 -4.97
C VAL A 191 -3.59 1.50 -5.86
N HIS A 192 -4.37 0.43 -5.90
CA HIS A 192 -4.09 -0.72 -6.78
C HIS A 192 -4.20 -0.36 -8.26
N GLU A 193 -5.20 0.44 -8.65
CA GLU A 193 -5.31 0.95 -10.02
C GLU A 193 -4.17 1.90 -10.37
N TYR A 194 -3.77 2.76 -9.43
CA TYR A 194 -2.63 3.66 -9.58
C TYR A 194 -1.33 2.88 -9.81
N LEU A 195 -1.09 1.82 -9.03
CA LEU A 195 0.07 0.95 -9.18
C LEU A 195 0.14 0.35 -10.59
N LEU A 196 -0.96 -0.25 -11.05
CA LEU A 196 -1.02 -0.88 -12.37
C LEU A 196 -0.96 0.15 -13.51
N THR A 197 -1.61 1.29 -13.35
CA THR A 197 -1.65 2.35 -14.35
C THR A 197 -0.25 2.86 -14.66
N LEU A 198 0.54 3.11 -13.63
CA LEU A 198 1.90 3.61 -13.78
C LEU A 198 2.87 2.52 -14.23
N ALA A 199 2.74 1.30 -13.69
CA ALA A 199 3.62 0.21 -14.05
C ALA A 199 3.51 -0.19 -15.52
N PHE A 200 2.28 -0.29 -16.04
CA PHE A 200 2.03 -0.55 -17.46
C PHE A 200 2.02 0.73 -18.31
N SER A 201 2.11 1.92 -17.69
CA SER A 201 1.96 3.21 -18.39
C SER A 201 0.71 3.25 -19.28
N MET A 202 -0.39 2.70 -18.78
CA MET A 202 -1.70 2.69 -19.43
C MET A 202 -2.80 2.82 -18.40
N PHE A 203 -3.80 3.67 -18.67
CA PHE A 203 -4.97 3.74 -17.81
C PHE A 203 -6.02 2.74 -18.31
N PHE A 204 -6.33 1.72 -17.50
CA PHE A 204 -7.32 0.71 -17.82
C PHE A 204 -8.00 0.22 -16.54
N PRO A 205 -9.07 0.92 -16.09
CA PRO A 205 -9.62 0.84 -14.73
C PRO A 205 -10.41 -0.44 -14.39
N VAL A 206 -10.00 -1.58 -14.94
CA VAL A 206 -10.63 -2.87 -14.70
C VAL A 206 -10.45 -3.30 -13.25
N MET A 207 -9.27 -3.10 -12.66
CA MET A 207 -9.03 -3.46 -11.27
C MET A 207 -9.87 -2.63 -10.32
N PHE A 208 -9.96 -1.32 -10.55
CA PHE A 208 -10.87 -0.45 -9.79
C PHE A 208 -12.32 -0.95 -9.85
N VAL A 209 -12.86 -1.25 -11.04
CA VAL A 209 -14.25 -1.70 -11.19
C VAL A 209 -14.46 -3.07 -10.53
N LEU A 210 -13.55 -4.02 -10.70
CA LEU A 210 -13.68 -5.35 -10.10
C LEU A 210 -13.63 -5.28 -8.56
N PHE A 211 -12.67 -4.54 -7.98
CA PHE A 211 -12.56 -4.38 -6.53
C PHE A 211 -13.80 -3.68 -5.93
N THR A 212 -14.30 -2.62 -6.57
CA THR A 212 -15.42 -1.84 -6.04
C THR A 212 -16.77 -2.51 -6.23
N THR A 213 -16.99 -3.24 -7.33
CA THR A 213 -18.27 -3.92 -7.57
C THR A 213 -18.31 -5.29 -6.88
N ILE A 214 -17.38 -6.18 -7.22
CA ILE A 214 -17.34 -7.55 -6.71
C ILE A 214 -16.88 -7.55 -5.25
N GLY A 215 -15.85 -6.77 -4.89
CA GLY A 215 -15.35 -6.72 -3.51
C GLY A 215 -16.38 -6.20 -2.52
N VAL A 216 -17.09 -5.11 -2.85
CA VAL A 216 -18.16 -4.57 -2.00
C VAL A 216 -19.35 -5.53 -1.94
N LEU A 217 -19.75 -6.12 -3.07
CA LEU A 217 -20.82 -7.12 -3.11
C LEU A 217 -20.47 -8.31 -2.22
N LEU A 218 -19.27 -8.87 -2.36
CA LEU A 218 -18.78 -9.98 -1.54
C LEU A 218 -18.77 -9.59 -0.06
N ASN A 219 -18.31 -8.39 0.30
CA ASN A 219 -18.28 -7.93 1.68
C ASN A 219 -19.68 -7.83 2.33
N PHE A 220 -20.71 -7.41 1.57
CA PHE A 220 -22.08 -7.37 2.10
C PHE A 220 -22.77 -8.74 2.09
N VAL A 221 -22.50 -9.56 1.08
CA VAL A 221 -23.08 -10.90 0.93
C VAL A 221 -22.48 -11.88 1.94
N LEU A 222 -21.16 -11.82 2.15
CA LEU A 222 -20.38 -12.61 3.10
C LEU A 222 -20.41 -11.95 4.47
N ASN A 223 -21.57 -12.04 5.13
CA ASN A 223 -21.69 -11.60 6.50
C ASN A 223 -21.17 -12.70 7.46
N ASP A 224 -20.48 -12.34 8.54
CA ASP A 224 -19.90 -13.26 9.54
C ASP A 224 -20.90 -14.27 10.14
N LYS A 225 -22.20 -13.97 10.00
CA LYS A 225 -23.29 -14.86 10.42
C LYS A 225 -23.40 -16.14 9.58
N ARG A 226 -22.80 -16.19 8.39
CA ARG A 226 -22.88 -17.33 7.46
C ARG A 226 -21.68 -18.27 7.64
N LYS A 227 -21.89 -19.41 8.33
CA LYS A 227 -20.83 -20.40 8.59
C LYS A 227 -20.76 -21.55 7.57
N ASN A 228 -21.59 -21.53 6.53
CA ASN A 228 -21.64 -22.66 5.58
C ASN A 228 -20.33 -22.76 4.79
N PRO A 229 -19.74 -23.96 4.64
CA PRO A 229 -18.48 -24.16 3.91
C PRO A 229 -18.59 -23.80 2.42
N LEU A 230 -19.81 -23.76 1.87
CA LEU A 230 -20.09 -23.29 0.51
C LEU A 230 -19.62 -21.84 0.29
N TRP A 231 -19.69 -20.98 1.31
CA TRP A 231 -19.22 -19.60 1.18
C TRP A 231 -17.71 -19.52 0.97
N ASN A 232 -16.94 -20.41 1.60
CA ASN A 232 -15.50 -20.51 1.36
C ASN A 232 -15.22 -20.91 -0.10
N ILE A 233 -15.96 -21.88 -0.65
CA ILE A 233 -15.82 -22.29 -2.05
C ILE A 233 -16.16 -21.12 -3.00
N ILE A 234 -17.24 -20.38 -2.73
CA ILE A 234 -17.63 -19.20 -3.51
C ILE A 234 -16.53 -18.12 -3.47
N ILE A 235 -15.92 -17.88 -2.30
CA ILE A 235 -14.79 -16.94 -2.17
C ILE A 235 -13.62 -17.38 -3.04
N TRP A 236 -13.20 -18.65 -2.96
CA TRP A 236 -12.09 -19.15 -3.77
C TRP A 236 -12.35 -19.06 -5.27
N ILE A 237 -13.56 -19.41 -5.72
CA ILE A 237 -13.94 -19.28 -7.13
C ILE A 237 -13.93 -17.81 -7.56
N GLY A 238 -14.50 -16.91 -6.74
CA GLY A 238 -14.50 -15.47 -7.01
C GLY A 238 -13.09 -14.88 -7.08
N LEU A 239 -12.20 -15.31 -6.18
CA LEU A 239 -10.81 -14.85 -6.13
C LEU A 239 -10.00 -15.34 -7.34
N ILE A 240 -10.17 -16.60 -7.74
CA ILE A 240 -9.53 -17.15 -8.93
C ILE A 240 -10.03 -16.40 -10.16
N LEU A 241 -11.35 -16.26 -10.32
CA LEU A 241 -11.96 -15.61 -11.47
C LEU A 241 -11.53 -14.14 -11.57
N GLY A 242 -11.51 -13.40 -10.45
CA GLY A 242 -11.04 -12.03 -10.40
C GLY A 242 -9.57 -11.91 -10.81
N THR A 243 -8.70 -12.71 -10.21
CA THR A 243 -7.26 -12.71 -10.51
C THR A 243 -6.98 -13.06 -11.98
N THR A 244 -7.65 -14.10 -12.51
CA THR A 244 -7.52 -14.49 -13.92
C THR A 244 -8.02 -13.38 -14.85
N THR A 245 -9.16 -12.76 -14.56
CA THR A 245 -9.73 -11.67 -15.39
C THR A 245 -8.76 -10.50 -15.51
N VAL A 246 -8.16 -10.09 -14.39
CA VAL A 246 -7.17 -9.02 -14.36
C VAL A 246 -5.94 -9.40 -15.18
N PHE A 247 -5.36 -10.57 -14.92
CA PHE A 247 -4.19 -11.02 -15.65
C PHE A 247 -4.43 -11.11 -17.17
N SER A 248 -5.57 -11.67 -17.57
CA SER A 248 -5.94 -11.81 -18.98
C SER A 248 -6.18 -10.47 -19.67
N LEU A 249 -6.96 -9.57 -19.08
CA LEU A 249 -7.30 -8.30 -19.73
C LEU A 249 -6.09 -7.35 -19.80
N TYR A 250 -5.28 -7.27 -18.74
CA TYR A 250 -4.06 -6.46 -18.76
C TYR A 250 -3.00 -7.02 -19.71
N SER A 251 -2.84 -8.35 -19.80
CA SER A 251 -1.90 -8.94 -20.78
C SER A 251 -2.35 -8.72 -22.22
N GLN A 252 -3.65 -8.89 -22.52
CA GLN A 252 -4.19 -8.61 -23.85
C GLN A 252 -3.99 -7.15 -24.27
N GLU A 253 -4.30 -6.19 -23.40
CA GLU A 253 -4.13 -4.77 -23.70
C GLU A 253 -2.64 -4.42 -23.88
N TRP A 254 -1.76 -4.99 -23.04
CA TRP A 254 -0.32 -4.83 -23.19
C TRP A 254 0.19 -5.35 -24.54
N PHE A 255 -0.19 -6.58 -24.92
CA PHE A 255 0.21 -7.17 -26.20
C PHE A 255 -0.37 -6.42 -27.39
N ALA A 256 -1.61 -5.92 -27.31
CA ALA A 256 -2.22 -5.13 -28.37
C ALA A 256 -1.42 -3.84 -28.63
N ARG A 257 -0.96 -3.17 -27.57
CA ARG A 257 -0.13 -1.96 -27.67
C ARG A 257 1.29 -2.22 -28.14
N ALA A 258 1.86 -3.38 -27.78
CA ALA A 258 3.19 -3.78 -28.25
C ALA A 258 3.21 -3.99 -29.77
N HIS A 259 2.14 -4.54 -30.36
CA HIS A 259 2.04 -4.76 -31.80
C HIS A 259 1.52 -3.54 -32.58
N CYS A 260 0.78 -2.62 -31.94
CA CYS A 260 0.25 -1.40 -32.56
C CYS A 260 0.72 -0.14 -31.80
N PRO A 261 1.97 0.32 -32.01
CA PRO A 261 2.50 1.47 -31.28
C PRO A 261 1.80 2.77 -31.69
N LEU A 262 1.17 3.43 -30.72
CA LEU A 262 0.57 4.76 -30.91
C LEU A 262 1.68 5.83 -31.07
N LYS A 263 1.58 6.67 -32.11
CA LYS A 263 2.64 7.58 -32.57
C LYS A 263 3.11 8.67 -31.57
N LYS A 264 2.49 8.87 -30.40
CA LYS A 264 2.98 9.80 -29.34
C LYS A 264 2.53 9.36 -27.95
N LYS A 265 3.48 9.23 -27.01
CA LYS A 265 3.23 9.06 -25.57
C LYS A 265 3.10 10.45 -24.92
N THR A 266 1.92 10.78 -24.41
CA THR A 266 1.70 12.00 -23.60
C THR A 266 0.78 11.60 -22.46
N PHE A 267 1.01 12.09 -21.24
CA PHE A 267 0.25 11.74 -20.03
C PHE A 267 -1.28 11.74 -20.26
N TRP A 268 -1.79 12.80 -20.87
CA TRP A 268 -3.21 12.95 -21.20
C TRP A 268 -3.74 11.98 -22.25
N ARG A 269 -2.87 11.43 -23.11
CA ARG A 269 -3.24 10.43 -24.11
C ARG A 269 -3.29 9.01 -23.51
N LEU A 270 -2.72 8.76 -22.32
CA LEU A 270 -2.98 7.52 -21.58
C LEU A 270 -4.47 7.39 -21.19
N PHE A 271 -5.12 8.50 -20.87
CA PHE A 271 -6.52 8.55 -20.42
C PHE A 271 -7.53 8.36 -21.57
N HIS A 272 -7.13 8.69 -22.80
CA HIS A 272 -8.08 8.92 -23.90
C HIS A 272 -8.12 7.81 -24.96
N HIS A 273 -7.33 6.75 -24.82
CA HIS A 273 -7.17 5.71 -25.85
C HIS A 273 -7.15 4.29 -25.27
N SER A 274 -8.21 3.88 -24.57
CA SER A 274 -8.51 2.45 -24.39
C SER A 274 -9.18 1.96 -25.67
N ASN A 275 -8.40 1.33 -26.56
CA ASN A 275 -8.88 0.83 -27.85
C ASN A 275 -9.50 -0.57 -27.69
N MET A 276 -10.67 -0.66 -27.06
CA MET A 276 -11.54 -1.84 -27.23
C MET A 276 -12.08 -1.96 -28.67
N ASN A 277 -11.83 -0.96 -29.53
CA ASN A 277 -12.20 -0.95 -30.93
C ASN A 277 -11.23 -1.70 -31.85
N LEU A 278 -10.04 -2.11 -31.39
CA LEU A 278 -9.10 -2.82 -32.25
C LEU A 278 -9.55 -4.27 -32.54
N PHE A 279 -10.26 -4.91 -31.60
CA PHE A 279 -10.87 -6.24 -31.84
C PHE A 279 -12.07 -6.18 -32.80
N ARG A 280 -12.72 -5.03 -32.96
CA ARG A 280 -13.84 -4.86 -33.89
C ARG A 280 -13.38 -4.54 -35.32
N SER A 281 -12.14 -4.09 -35.48
CA SER A 281 -11.56 -3.71 -36.78
C SER A 281 -10.67 -4.81 -37.39
N GLY A 282 -10.77 -6.06 -36.92
CA GLY A 282 -10.16 -7.23 -37.58
C GLY A 282 -10.97 -7.83 -38.73
N GLY A 283 -12.12 -7.21 -39.09
CA GLY A 283 -13.01 -7.68 -40.15
C GLY A 283 -12.90 -6.93 -41.49
N GLY A 284 -11.87 -6.09 -41.68
CA GLY A 284 -11.76 -5.22 -42.86
C GLY A 284 -10.43 -5.36 -43.58
N ARG A 285 -10.42 -6.13 -44.67
CA ARG A 285 -9.47 -6.16 -45.80
C ARG A 285 -7.98 -6.20 -45.46
N GLY A 286 -7.38 -7.36 -45.73
CA GLY A 286 -5.96 -7.63 -45.55
C GLY A 286 -5.04 -6.76 -46.39
N GLU A 287 -3.96 -6.33 -45.76
CA GLU A 287 -2.66 -6.19 -46.40
C GLU A 287 -1.71 -7.18 -45.73
N VAL A 288 -1.33 -8.21 -46.51
CA VAL A 288 -0.32 -9.19 -46.16
C VAL A 288 1.04 -8.51 -46.23
N LEU A 289 1.60 -8.13 -45.08
CA LEU A 289 3.02 -7.81 -45.00
C LEU A 289 3.82 -9.11 -45.03
N LYS A 290 4.40 -9.39 -46.21
CA LYS A 290 5.38 -10.45 -46.47
C LYS A 290 6.60 -10.27 -45.55
N GLU A 291 6.70 -11.08 -44.50
CA GLU A 291 7.99 -11.24 -43.81
C GLU A 291 8.87 -12.24 -44.57
N LYS A 292 10.05 -11.76 -45.00
CA LYS A 292 11.11 -12.56 -45.60
C LYS A 292 11.62 -13.56 -44.56
N GLY A 293 11.59 -14.83 -44.93
CA GLY A 293 12.05 -15.94 -44.11
C GLY A 293 13.49 -15.78 -43.61
N LYS A 294 13.68 -16.04 -42.31
CA LYS A 294 14.87 -16.69 -41.77
C LYS A 294 14.38 -17.85 -40.93
N GLY A 295 14.68 -19.07 -41.39
CA GLY A 295 14.35 -20.29 -40.67
C GLY A 295 15.05 -20.31 -39.32
N THR A 296 14.29 -20.58 -38.26
CA THR A 296 14.84 -21.10 -37.02
C THR A 296 13.88 -22.19 -36.56
N ILE A 297 14.36 -23.43 -36.68
CA ILE A 297 13.67 -24.65 -36.31
C ILE A 297 13.51 -24.65 -34.79
N PHE A 298 12.29 -24.45 -34.28
CA PHE A 298 12.00 -24.70 -32.88
C PHE A 298 11.59 -26.16 -32.73
N SER A 299 12.53 -26.96 -32.23
CA SER A 299 12.33 -28.37 -31.93
C SER A 299 11.27 -28.54 -30.84
N ARG A 300 10.33 -29.45 -31.07
CA ARG A 300 9.27 -29.87 -30.16
C ARG A 300 9.92 -30.55 -28.93
N ALA A 301 9.92 -29.89 -27.78
CA ALA A 301 10.21 -30.57 -26.52
C ALA A 301 8.93 -31.26 -26.01
N PRO A 302 8.97 -32.56 -25.67
CA PRO A 302 7.80 -33.26 -25.13
C PRO A 302 7.48 -32.79 -23.71
N PHE A 303 6.20 -32.60 -23.45
CA PHE A 303 5.60 -32.37 -22.14
C PHE A 303 5.76 -33.62 -21.28
N VAL A 304 6.66 -33.57 -20.29
CA VAL A 304 6.85 -34.63 -19.29
C VAL A 304 6.02 -34.29 -18.06
N LEU A 305 5.01 -35.11 -17.78
CA LEU A 305 4.24 -35.07 -16.52
C LEU A 305 5.14 -35.56 -15.37
N PRO A 306 5.27 -34.82 -14.25
CA PRO A 306 5.85 -35.38 -13.04
C PRO A 306 4.85 -36.32 -12.37
N GLY A 307 5.28 -37.55 -12.16
CA GLY A 307 4.54 -38.60 -11.47
C GLY A 307 4.28 -38.31 -9.99
N SER A 308 3.34 -39.09 -9.48
CA SER A 308 2.91 -39.26 -8.09
C SER A 308 3.97 -39.03 -7.01
N PHE A 309 3.64 -38.22 -6.01
CA PHE A 309 4.25 -38.27 -4.69
C PHE A 309 3.19 -38.39 -3.59
N SER A 310 3.57 -39.12 -2.55
CA SER A 310 2.74 -39.89 -1.63
C SER A 310 2.01 -39.07 -0.57
N ARG A 311 0.86 -39.59 -0.11
CA ARG A 311 0.14 -39.15 1.09
C ARG A 311 1.05 -39.21 2.32
N ARG A 312 1.14 -38.10 3.05
CA ARG A 312 1.23 -38.16 4.51
C ARG A 312 0.50 -36.96 5.12
N ALA A 313 -0.64 -37.27 5.73
CA ALA A 313 -1.43 -36.34 6.50
C ALA A 313 -0.69 -35.97 7.79
N GLY A 314 -0.70 -34.68 8.11
CA GLY A 314 -0.28 -34.14 9.40
C GLY A 314 -1.07 -32.86 9.65
N HIS A 315 -2.19 -32.99 10.35
CA HIS A 315 -2.96 -31.87 10.88
C HIS A 315 -2.07 -31.05 11.82
N GLN A 316 -1.78 -29.79 11.48
CA GLN A 316 -1.46 -28.76 12.47
C GLN A 316 -2.19 -27.47 12.09
N ALA A 317 -3.27 -27.22 12.82
CA ALA A 317 -3.98 -25.95 12.82
C ALA A 317 -3.13 -24.93 13.59
N TRP A 318 -2.66 -23.89 12.90
CA TRP A 318 -2.07 -22.72 13.55
C TRP A 318 -3.19 -21.84 14.08
N GLN A 319 -3.63 -22.11 15.31
CA GLN A 319 -4.42 -21.17 16.10
C GLN A 319 -3.51 -20.07 16.62
N TRP A 320 -3.64 -18.86 16.10
CA TRP A 320 -3.14 -17.66 16.75
C TRP A 320 -4.00 -17.38 17.99
N ARG A 321 -3.50 -17.80 19.15
CA ARG A 321 -4.09 -17.46 20.45
C ARG A 321 -3.62 -16.06 20.81
N PHE A 322 -4.50 -15.07 20.71
CA PHE A 322 -4.28 -13.75 21.27
C PHE A 322 -4.46 -13.85 22.79
N ASP A 323 -3.38 -13.62 23.55
CA ASP A 323 -3.51 -13.42 24.99
C ASP A 323 -4.20 -12.06 25.24
N PRO A 324 -5.29 -12.00 26.03
CA PRO A 324 -5.91 -10.73 26.40
C PRO A 324 -4.97 -9.95 27.32
N LEU A 325 -4.89 -8.63 27.11
CA LEU A 325 -4.16 -7.72 28.00
C LEU A 325 -4.68 -7.84 29.46
N PRO A 326 -3.81 -7.68 30.47
CA PRO A 326 -4.22 -7.70 31.87
C PRO A 326 -5.19 -6.55 32.18
N ASP A 327 -6.22 -6.89 32.95
CA ASP A 327 -7.28 -6.01 33.45
C ASP A 327 -6.68 -4.88 34.31
N PRO A 328 -7.01 -3.59 34.06
CA PRO A 328 -6.45 -2.46 34.81
C PRO A 328 -6.91 -2.35 36.28
N THR A 329 -7.62 -3.33 36.83
CA THR A 329 -8.17 -3.27 38.20
C THR A 329 -7.38 -4.03 39.27
N LEU A 330 -6.19 -4.56 38.97
CA LEU A 330 -5.33 -5.17 39.98
C LEU A 330 -4.09 -4.30 40.19
N ARG A 331 -4.07 -3.65 41.37
CA ARG A 331 -3.06 -2.69 41.86
C ARG A 331 -1.66 -3.27 41.96
#